data_AF-A0A527ZLJ5-F1
#
_entry.id   AF-A0A527ZLJ5-F1
#
_cell.length_a   1.000
_cell.length_b   1.000
_cell.length_c   1.000
_cell.angle_alpha   90.00
_cell.angle_beta   90.00
_cell.angle_gamma   90.00
#
_symmetry.space_group_name_H-M   'P 1'
#
loop_
_entity.id
_entity.type
_entity.pdbx_description
1 polymer ?
#
loop_
_entity_poly.entity_id
_entity_poly.type
_entity_poly.pdbx_seq_one_letter_code
_entity_poly.pdbx_strand_id
1 'polypeptide(L)'
;ADFSLMSRDGRQIPLDQIGHSEVRLEEPILKRRDRTPVIMIRSDINEATQPPEVSKQIMKALQPLIASLPAGYRIELGGSIEEAEKANTALGKVFPAMIAAMLIVIMLQVRSFSTMAMVMLTAPLGLVGVVPMLLTFNQPFGFNAILGMIGLAGILMRNTLILTEQIKENRAAGLDDYHAVIEATVQRTRPVILTALAAVLAFIPLTHSVFWGSMAYTLIGGTAVGTVLILLFLPAL
;
A
#
# COMPACT_ATOMS: atom_id res chain seq x y z
N ALA A 1 -27.08 -15.87 52.09
CA ALA A 1 -28.42 -16.31 51.66
C ALA A 1 -28.55 -17.75 52.13
N ASP A 2 -29.44 -18.00 53.07
CA ASP A 2 -29.52 -19.28 53.80
C ASP A 2 -30.19 -20.36 52.95
N PHE A 3 -29.45 -20.89 51.99
CA PHE A 3 -29.88 -22.04 51.20
C PHE A 3 -29.58 -23.34 51.95
N SER A 4 -30.57 -24.20 52.11
CA SER A 4 -30.42 -25.53 52.70
C SER A 4 -30.71 -26.61 51.66
N LEU A 5 -29.86 -27.65 51.64
CA LEU A 5 -30.03 -28.83 50.80
C LEU A 5 -30.65 -29.95 51.63
N MET A 6 -31.53 -30.75 51.02
CA MET A 6 -32.20 -31.86 51.70
C MET A 6 -31.43 -33.16 51.44
N SER A 7 -30.94 -33.79 52.51
CA SER A 7 -30.33 -35.12 52.44
C SER A 7 -31.37 -36.19 52.12
N ARG A 8 -30.92 -37.34 51.60
CA ARG A 8 -31.77 -38.52 51.33
C ARG A 8 -32.60 -38.97 52.54
N ASP A 9 -32.08 -38.73 53.74
CA ASP A 9 -32.74 -39.06 55.02
C ASP A 9 -33.68 -37.94 55.52
N GLY A 10 -33.97 -36.93 54.70
CA GLY A 10 -34.88 -35.83 55.02
C GLY A 10 -34.30 -34.74 55.92
N ARG A 11 -33.02 -34.81 56.28
CA ARG A 11 -32.33 -33.78 57.09
C ARG A 11 -31.94 -32.58 56.22
N GLN A 12 -32.23 -31.36 56.70
CA GLN A 12 -31.73 -30.13 56.09
C GLN A 12 -30.26 -29.91 56.47
N ILE A 13 -29.40 -29.75 55.47
CA ILE A 13 -27.98 -29.44 55.62
C ILE A 13 -27.75 -28.04 55.05
N PRO A 14 -27.27 -27.06 55.84
CA PRO A 14 -26.90 -25.74 55.33
C PRO A 14 -25.83 -25.85 54.24
N LEU A 15 -25.98 -25.09 53.15
CA LEU A 15 -25.02 -25.12 52.03
C LEU A 15 -23.58 -24.81 52.46
N ASP A 16 -23.42 -23.99 53.50
CA ASP A 16 -22.13 -23.62 54.11
C ASP A 16 -21.36 -24.81 54.73
N GLN A 17 -22.04 -25.93 55.03
CA GLN A 17 -21.37 -27.15 55.50
C GLN A 17 -20.74 -27.97 54.37
N ILE A 18 -21.13 -27.71 53.12
CA ILE A 18 -20.70 -28.46 51.93
C ILE A 18 -19.66 -27.68 51.12
N GLY A 19 -19.68 -26.35 51.18
CA GLY A 19 -18.67 -25.50 50.55
C GLY A 19 -18.91 -24.01 50.80
N HIS A 20 -17.97 -23.19 50.36
CA HIS A 20 -18.07 -21.73 50.47
C HIS A 20 -18.68 -21.15 49.20
N SER A 21 -19.77 -20.39 49.34
CA SER A 21 -20.34 -19.61 48.24
C SER A 21 -19.79 -18.19 48.30
N GLU A 22 -19.04 -17.82 47.27
CA GLU A 22 -18.54 -16.46 47.10
C GLU A 22 -19.06 -15.90 45.77
N VAL A 23 -19.62 -14.69 45.83
CA VAL A 23 -19.98 -13.95 44.62
C VAL A 23 -18.70 -13.34 44.10
N ARG A 24 -18.15 -13.92 43.03
CA ARG A 24 -17.00 -13.38 42.31
C ARG A 24 -17.44 -12.79 40.99
N LEU A 25 -16.83 -11.66 40.64
CA LEU A 25 -16.91 -11.13 39.30
C LEU A 25 -16.05 -12.02 38.40
N GLU A 26 -16.66 -12.70 37.43
CA GLU A 26 -15.96 -13.44 36.39
C GLU A 26 -16.19 -12.76 35.06
N GLU A 27 -15.15 -12.72 34.23
CA GLU A 27 -15.22 -12.11 32.92
C GLU A 27 -15.67 -13.18 31.90
N PRO A 28 -16.92 -13.15 31.41
CA PRO A 28 -17.50 -14.28 30.66
C PRO A 28 -16.87 -14.45 29.27
N ILE A 29 -16.13 -13.44 28.79
CA ILE A 29 -15.51 -13.44 27.47
C ILE A 29 -14.03 -13.06 27.60
N LEU A 30 -13.16 -14.07 27.63
CA LEU A 30 -11.72 -13.89 27.49
C LEU A 30 -11.33 -13.93 26.01
N LYS A 31 -11.00 -12.77 25.44
CA LYS A 31 -10.37 -12.71 24.11
C LYS A 31 -8.90 -13.08 24.23
N ARG A 32 -8.45 -13.96 23.33
CA ARG A 32 -7.06 -14.39 23.24
C ARG A 32 -6.54 -14.20 21.83
N ARG A 33 -5.32 -13.69 21.69
CA ARG A 33 -4.55 -13.61 20.44
C ARG A 33 -3.25 -14.36 20.64
N ASP A 34 -2.94 -15.30 19.75
CA ASP A 34 -1.75 -16.15 19.84
C ASP A 34 -1.56 -16.80 21.23
N ARG A 35 -2.67 -17.31 21.79
CA ARG A 35 -2.76 -17.92 23.14
C ARG A 35 -2.49 -16.98 24.32
N THR A 36 -2.31 -15.69 24.09
CA THR A 36 -2.21 -14.67 25.15
C THR A 36 -3.54 -13.94 25.34
N PRO A 37 -4.03 -13.72 26.58
CA PRO A 37 -5.18 -12.86 26.84
C PRO A 37 -4.93 -11.44 26.34
N VAL A 38 -5.91 -10.84 25.68
CA VAL A 38 -5.78 -9.50 25.10
C VAL A 38 -7.01 -8.65 25.38
N ILE A 39 -6.78 -7.35 25.58
CA ILE A 39 -7.82 -6.33 25.64
C ILE A 39 -7.76 -5.53 24.33
N MET A 40 -8.86 -5.54 23.58
CA MET A 40 -8.96 -4.84 22.30
C MET A 40 -9.65 -3.50 22.50
N ILE A 41 -8.91 -2.41 22.38
CA ILE A 41 -9.44 -1.05 22.43
C ILE A 41 -9.68 -0.59 21.00
N ARG A 42 -10.90 -0.15 20.68
CA ARG A 42 -11.29 0.40 19.38
C ARG A 42 -11.74 1.84 19.58
N SER A 43 -11.29 2.72 18.70
CA SER A 43 -11.70 4.12 18.66
C SER A 43 -12.07 4.47 17.23
N ASP A 44 -13.12 5.26 17.09
CA ASP A 44 -13.44 5.93 15.84
C ASP A 44 -12.53 7.15 15.66
N ILE A 45 -12.35 7.56 14.40
CA ILE A 45 -11.56 8.72 14.01
C ILE A 45 -12.47 9.76 13.35
N ASN A 46 -12.05 11.02 13.43
CA ASN A 46 -12.65 12.13 12.69
C ASN A 46 -12.49 11.91 11.17
N GLU A 47 -13.50 12.25 10.36
CA GLU A 47 -13.45 12.19 8.89
C GLU A 47 -12.31 13.02 8.26
N ALA A 48 -11.83 14.06 8.94
CA ALA A 48 -10.75 14.93 8.51
C ALA A 48 -9.35 14.34 8.75
N THR A 49 -9.20 13.30 9.58
CA THR A 49 -7.90 12.72 9.91
C THR A 49 -7.73 11.33 9.29
N GLN A 50 -6.52 11.04 8.83
CA GLN A 50 -6.22 9.76 8.22
C GLN A 50 -5.89 8.70 9.27
N PRO A 51 -6.39 7.45 9.15
CA PRO A 51 -6.12 6.39 10.11
C PRO A 51 -4.61 6.17 10.40
N PRO A 52 -3.72 6.11 9.39
CA PRO A 52 -2.28 5.93 9.63
C PRO A 52 -1.65 7.04 10.44
N GLU A 53 -2.11 8.28 10.26
CA GLU A 53 -1.57 9.45 10.95
C GLU A 53 -1.98 9.44 12.43
N VAL A 54 -3.27 9.23 12.71
CA VAL A 54 -3.80 9.15 14.08
C VAL A 54 -3.14 8.01 14.84
N SER A 55 -3.00 6.84 14.23
CA SER A 55 -2.36 5.69 14.90
C SER A 55 -0.87 5.93 15.19
N LYS A 56 -0.14 6.61 14.30
CA LYS A 56 1.25 7.00 14.59
C LYS A 56 1.33 7.99 15.75
N GLN A 57 0.43 8.98 15.80
CA GLN A 57 0.37 9.96 16.88
C GLN A 57 0.03 9.29 18.23
N ILE A 58 -0.96 8.40 18.26
CA ILE A 58 -1.35 7.64 19.45
C ILE A 58 -0.19 6.75 19.91
N MET A 59 0.47 6.04 18.99
CA MET A 59 1.60 5.18 19.34
C MET A 59 2.75 5.98 19.94
N LYS A 60 3.05 7.16 19.37
CA LYS A 60 4.06 8.07 19.91
C LYS A 60 3.68 8.57 21.31
N ALA A 61 2.41 8.90 21.54
CA ALA A 61 1.91 9.31 22.86
C ALA A 61 1.93 8.16 23.88
N LEU A 62 1.75 6.92 23.44
CA LEU A 62 1.79 5.72 24.27
C LEU A 62 3.21 5.21 24.55
N GLN A 63 4.24 5.63 23.81
CA GLN A 63 5.63 5.22 24.06
C GLN A 63 6.09 5.31 25.53
N PRO A 64 5.85 6.42 26.27
CA PRO A 64 6.23 6.47 27.69
C PRO A 64 5.52 5.42 28.54
N LEU A 65 4.25 5.13 28.23
CA LEU A 65 3.48 4.10 28.92
C LEU A 65 3.99 2.70 28.56
N ILE A 66 4.30 2.47 27.28
CA ILE A 66 4.87 1.21 26.77
C ILE A 66 6.21 0.92 27.47
N ALA A 67 7.05 1.95 27.64
CA ALA A 67 8.33 1.81 28.33
C ALA A 67 8.20 1.52 29.83
N SER A 68 7.09 1.93 30.46
CA SER A 68 6.80 1.68 31.87
C SER A 68 6.13 0.34 32.17
N LEU A 69 5.79 -0.44 31.13
CA LEU A 69 5.10 -1.71 31.30
C LEU A 69 6.00 -2.77 31.96
N PRO A 70 5.46 -3.63 32.85
CA PRO A 70 6.17 -4.78 33.36
C PRO A 70 6.55 -5.76 32.25
N ALA A 71 7.64 -6.52 32.47
CA ALA A 71 8.05 -7.57 31.55
C ALA A 71 6.92 -8.58 31.31
N GLY A 72 6.61 -8.86 30.05
CA GLY A 72 5.53 -9.76 29.62
C GLY A 72 4.28 -9.07 29.10
N TYR A 73 4.14 -7.76 29.29
CA TYR A 73 3.06 -6.97 28.67
C TYR A 73 3.55 -6.27 27.40
N ARG A 74 2.68 -6.21 26.38
CA ARG A 74 2.95 -5.49 25.13
C ARG A 74 1.69 -4.77 24.66
N ILE A 75 1.89 -3.61 24.05
CA ILE A 75 0.83 -2.87 23.35
C ILE A 75 1.22 -2.88 21.88
N GLU A 76 0.35 -3.44 21.06
CA GLU A 76 0.54 -3.56 19.61
C GLU A 76 -0.60 -2.82 18.91
N LEU A 77 -0.25 -2.12 17.83
CA LEU A 77 -1.25 -1.55 16.94
C LEU A 77 -1.91 -2.67 16.16
N GLY A 78 -3.24 -2.73 16.20
CA GLY A 78 -4.04 -3.68 15.44
C GLY A 78 -4.79 -3.03 14.28
N GLY A 79 -5.44 -3.87 13.47
CA GLY A 79 -6.32 -3.43 12.40
C GLY A 79 -5.62 -3.27 11.04
N SER A 80 -6.07 -2.30 10.25
CA SER A 80 -5.62 -2.11 8.86
C SER A 80 -4.15 -1.72 8.73
N ILE A 81 -3.57 -1.07 9.74
CA ILE A 81 -2.16 -0.67 9.75
C ILE A 81 -1.25 -1.87 9.97
N GLU A 82 -1.60 -2.76 10.90
CA GLU A 82 -0.87 -4.00 11.16
C GLU A 82 -0.85 -4.88 9.88
N GLU A 83 -2.00 -5.03 9.24
CA GLU A 83 -2.11 -5.77 7.98
C GLU A 83 -1.33 -5.11 6.85
N ALA A 84 -1.36 -3.77 6.74
CA ALA A 84 -0.57 -3.03 5.76
C ALA A 84 0.95 -3.17 6.01
N GLU A 85 1.39 -3.16 7.27
CA GLU A 85 2.80 -3.31 7.65
C GLU A 85 3.30 -4.73 7.37
N LYS A 86 2.52 -5.75 7.71
CA LYS A 86 2.81 -7.15 7.34
C LYS A 86 2.92 -7.29 5.83
N ALA A 87 1.96 -6.76 5.09
CA ALA A 87 1.95 -6.83 3.62
C ALA A 87 3.16 -6.09 3.02
N ASN A 88 3.49 -4.88 3.51
CA ASN A 88 4.66 -4.13 3.07
C ASN A 88 5.97 -4.88 3.35
N THR A 89 6.09 -5.51 4.51
CA THR A 89 7.28 -6.29 4.88
C THR A 89 7.43 -7.52 3.99
N ALA A 90 6.33 -8.20 3.66
CA ALA A 90 6.33 -9.31 2.70
C ALA A 90 6.73 -8.82 1.30
N LEU A 91 6.17 -7.70 0.84
CA LEU A 91 6.49 -7.09 -0.45
C LEU A 91 7.97 -6.71 -0.55
N GLY A 92 8.54 -6.14 0.52
CA GLY A 92 9.94 -5.75 0.58
C GLY A 92 10.92 -6.92 0.39
N LYS A 93 10.54 -8.14 0.81
CA LYS A 93 11.34 -9.36 0.54
C LYS A 93 11.29 -9.78 -0.93
N VAL A 94 10.18 -9.54 -1.61
CA VAL A 94 9.96 -9.92 -3.02
C VAL A 94 10.50 -8.87 -3.99
N PHE A 95 10.55 -7.60 -3.58
CA PHE A 95 10.99 -6.47 -4.40
C PHE A 95 12.33 -6.67 -5.13
N PRO A 96 13.41 -7.14 -4.48
CA PRO A 96 14.68 -7.35 -5.18
C PRO A 96 14.58 -8.37 -6.32
N ALA A 97 13.86 -9.47 -6.10
CA ALA A 97 13.65 -10.50 -7.12
C ALA A 97 12.76 -9.96 -8.27
N MET A 98 11.73 -9.18 -7.94
CA MET A 98 10.85 -8.54 -8.91
C MET A 98 11.62 -7.54 -9.79
N ILE A 99 12.45 -6.68 -9.19
CA ILE A 99 13.29 -5.72 -9.92
C ILE A 99 14.30 -6.48 -10.79
N ALA A 100 14.98 -7.50 -10.26
CA ALA A 100 15.90 -8.32 -11.04
C ALA A 100 15.22 -8.96 -12.26
N ALA A 101 14.04 -9.55 -12.08
CA ALA A 101 13.26 -10.13 -13.18
C ALA A 101 12.87 -9.06 -14.23
N MET A 102 12.40 -7.89 -13.78
CA MET A 102 12.07 -6.77 -14.66
C MET A 102 13.29 -6.30 -15.47
N LEU A 103 14.43 -6.12 -14.81
CA LEU A 103 15.69 -5.71 -15.46
C LEU A 103 16.15 -6.75 -16.49
N ILE A 104 16.03 -8.04 -16.19
CA ILE A 104 16.35 -9.12 -17.14
C ILE A 104 15.45 -9.02 -18.38
N VAL A 105 14.14 -8.83 -18.20
CA VAL A 105 13.20 -8.70 -19.33
C VAL A 105 13.53 -7.49 -20.19
N ILE A 106 13.78 -6.32 -19.58
CA ILE A 106 14.16 -5.10 -20.30
C ILE A 106 15.49 -5.32 -21.04
N MET A 107 16.48 -5.95 -20.41
CA MET A 107 17.78 -6.24 -21.02
C MET A 107 17.65 -7.17 -22.22
N LEU A 108 16.84 -8.22 -22.13
CA LEU A 108 16.59 -9.14 -23.25
C LEU A 108 15.91 -8.43 -24.43
N GLN A 109 15.03 -7.46 -24.14
CA GLN A 109 14.31 -6.71 -25.15
C GLN A 109 15.19 -5.69 -25.86
N VAL A 110 15.89 -4.83 -25.10
CA VAL A 110 16.61 -3.68 -25.68
C VAL A 110 18.07 -4.00 -26.01
N ARG A 111 18.64 -5.05 -25.40
CA ARG A 111 20.03 -5.54 -25.59
C ARG A 111 21.10 -4.45 -25.40
N SER A 112 20.83 -3.48 -24.53
CA SER A 112 21.69 -2.33 -24.27
C SER A 112 21.58 -1.89 -22.81
N PHE A 113 22.71 -1.83 -22.11
CA PHE A 113 22.76 -1.39 -20.70
C PHE A 113 22.39 0.09 -20.53
N SER A 114 22.85 0.95 -21.44
CA SER A 114 22.52 2.38 -21.41
C SER A 114 21.02 2.62 -21.61
N THR A 115 20.41 1.89 -22.54
CA THR A 115 18.96 2.03 -22.75
C THR A 115 18.14 1.44 -21.62
N MET A 116 18.55 0.30 -21.08
CA MET A 116 17.92 -0.28 -19.89
C MET A 116 17.95 0.70 -18.71
N ALA A 117 19.09 1.37 -18.47
CA ALA A 117 19.21 2.38 -17.43
C ALA A 117 18.28 3.58 -17.68
N MET A 118 18.19 4.06 -18.92
CA MET A 118 17.23 5.12 -19.28
C MET A 118 15.78 4.72 -19.00
N VAL A 119 15.38 3.51 -19.40
CA VAL A 119 14.03 2.99 -19.10
C VAL A 119 13.78 2.93 -17.60
N MET A 120 14.74 2.43 -16.82
CA MET A 120 14.63 2.35 -15.36
C MET A 120 14.50 3.74 -14.72
N LEU A 121 15.22 4.74 -15.22
CA LEU A 121 15.15 6.12 -14.71
C LEU A 121 13.78 6.76 -14.93
N THR A 122 12.96 6.24 -15.85
CA THR A 122 11.59 6.73 -16.04
C THR A 122 10.61 6.26 -14.97
N ALA A 123 10.90 5.18 -14.23
CA ALA A 123 10.01 4.71 -13.17
C ALA A 123 9.89 5.72 -12.00
N PRO A 124 10.99 6.28 -11.45
CA PRO A 124 10.91 7.34 -10.45
C PRO A 124 10.22 8.63 -10.92
N LEU A 125 10.25 8.96 -12.22
CA LEU A 125 9.60 10.16 -12.75
C LEU A 125 8.09 10.15 -12.53
N GLY A 126 7.46 8.97 -12.44
CA GLY A 126 6.04 8.85 -12.08
C GLY A 126 5.70 9.47 -10.72
N LEU A 127 6.65 9.49 -9.78
CA LEU A 127 6.46 10.09 -8.45
C LEU A 127 6.15 11.59 -8.53
N VAL A 128 6.65 12.29 -9.56
CA VAL A 128 6.37 13.71 -9.80
C VAL A 128 4.88 13.94 -10.06
N GLY A 129 4.17 12.95 -10.63
CA GLY A 129 2.72 13.00 -10.79
C GLY A 129 1.95 12.51 -9.57
N VAL A 130 2.44 11.44 -8.93
CA VAL A 130 1.78 10.80 -7.79
C VAL A 130 1.73 11.72 -6.57
N VAL A 131 2.86 12.33 -6.19
CA VAL A 131 2.97 13.07 -4.93
C VAL A 131 2.04 14.29 -4.92
N PRO A 132 2.04 15.19 -5.93
CA PRO A 132 1.12 16.32 -5.95
C PRO A 132 -0.35 15.90 -5.98
N MET A 133 -0.68 14.80 -6.68
CA MET A 133 -2.05 14.31 -6.74
C MET A 133 -2.52 13.80 -5.38
N LEU A 134 -1.71 13.00 -4.68
CA LEU A 134 -2.07 12.52 -3.34
C LEU A 134 -2.22 13.66 -2.33
N LEU A 135 -1.35 14.69 -2.42
CA LEU A 135 -1.43 15.87 -1.55
C LEU A 135 -2.67 16.72 -1.85
N THR A 136 -2.99 16.97 -3.13
CA THR A 136 -4.14 17.80 -3.52
C THR A 136 -5.46 17.16 -3.12
N PHE A 137 -5.56 15.83 -3.18
CA PHE A 137 -6.78 15.08 -2.85
C PHE A 137 -6.76 14.52 -1.42
N ASN A 138 -5.78 14.94 -0.60
CA ASN A 138 -5.58 14.56 0.79
C ASN A 138 -5.69 13.04 1.04
N GLN A 139 -5.06 12.25 0.17
CA GLN A 139 -5.11 10.80 0.21
C GLN A 139 -3.93 10.20 0.99
N PRO A 140 -4.14 9.15 1.79
CA PRO A 140 -3.08 8.52 2.54
C PRO A 140 -2.13 7.76 1.61
N PHE A 141 -0.83 7.93 1.84
CA PHE A 141 0.18 7.06 1.25
C PHE A 141 0.19 5.72 2.01
N GLY A 142 -0.62 4.77 1.54
CA GLY A 142 -0.77 3.44 2.13
C GLY A 142 -0.34 2.31 1.20
N PHE A 143 -0.62 1.07 1.62
CA PHE A 143 -0.35 -0.14 0.83
C PHE A 143 -0.92 -0.06 -0.60
N ASN A 144 -2.16 0.42 -0.74
CA ASN A 144 -2.82 0.54 -2.04
C ASN A 144 -2.13 1.57 -2.96
N ALA A 145 -1.57 2.65 -2.41
CA ALA A 145 -0.75 3.59 -3.18
C ALA A 145 0.56 2.93 -3.65
N ILE A 146 1.20 2.12 -2.82
CA ILE A 146 2.41 1.36 -3.21
C ILE A 146 2.11 0.40 -4.38
N LEU A 147 1.01 -0.35 -4.31
CA LEU A 147 0.58 -1.20 -5.43
C LEU A 147 0.31 -0.39 -6.70
N GLY A 148 -0.36 0.76 -6.57
CA GLY A 148 -0.59 1.70 -7.67
C GLY A 148 0.71 2.19 -8.30
N MET A 149 1.73 2.51 -7.51
CA MET A 149 3.04 2.95 -8.01
C MET A 149 3.80 1.83 -8.73
N ILE A 150 3.72 0.58 -8.27
CA ILE A 150 4.34 -0.54 -8.98
C ILE A 150 3.70 -0.71 -10.36
N GLY A 151 2.37 -0.67 -10.43
CA GLY A 151 1.63 -0.72 -11.69
C GLY A 151 1.98 0.46 -12.61
N LEU A 152 2.02 1.67 -12.04
CA LEU A 152 2.42 2.89 -12.75
C LEU A 152 3.83 2.77 -13.35
N ALA A 153 4.80 2.29 -12.57
CA ALA A 153 6.17 2.09 -13.04
C ALA A 153 6.18 1.18 -14.28
N GLY A 154 5.40 0.10 -14.27
CA GLY A 154 5.26 -0.79 -15.43
C GLY A 154 4.69 -0.08 -16.66
N ILE A 155 3.65 0.75 -16.50
CA ILE A 155 3.04 1.53 -17.59
C ILE A 155 4.05 2.50 -18.18
N LEU A 156 4.77 3.25 -17.33
CA LEU A 156 5.77 4.23 -17.75
C LEU A 156 6.94 3.57 -18.46
N MET A 157 7.51 2.51 -17.87
CA MET A 157 8.62 1.76 -18.47
C MET A 157 8.24 1.18 -19.83
N ARG A 158 7.01 0.65 -19.97
CA ARG A 158 6.52 0.17 -21.26
C ARG A 158 6.48 1.28 -22.31
N ASN A 159 5.93 2.45 -21.97
CA ASN A 159 5.83 3.58 -22.90
C ASN A 159 7.22 4.08 -23.31
N THR A 160 8.16 4.16 -22.36
CA THR A 160 9.55 4.51 -22.61
C THR A 160 10.23 3.51 -23.56
N LEU A 161 10.12 2.22 -23.27
CA LEU A 161 10.75 1.17 -24.07
C LEU A 161 10.26 1.19 -25.52
N ILE A 162 8.95 1.35 -25.69
CA ILE A 162 8.28 1.45 -26.98
C ILE A 162 8.77 2.68 -27.77
N LEU A 163 8.99 3.81 -27.10
CA LEU A 163 9.54 5.02 -27.72
C LEU A 163 11.01 4.85 -28.10
N THR A 164 11.85 4.28 -27.23
CA THR A 164 13.26 4.08 -27.55
C THR A 164 13.48 3.09 -28.68
N GLU A 165 12.69 2.01 -28.76
CA GLU A 165 12.77 1.08 -29.88
C GLU A 165 12.37 1.77 -31.20
N GLN A 166 11.36 2.65 -31.17
CA GLN A 166 10.98 3.42 -32.36
C GLN A 166 12.10 4.36 -32.83
N ILE A 167 12.82 5.00 -31.90
CA ILE A 167 13.97 5.85 -32.23
C ILE A 167 15.06 5.03 -32.92
N LYS A 168 15.32 3.81 -32.42
CA LYS A 168 16.30 2.89 -33.00
C LYS A 168 15.91 2.41 -34.39
N GLU A 169 14.64 2.06 -34.60
CA GLU A 169 14.09 1.71 -35.91
C GLU A 169 14.23 2.88 -36.90
N ASN A 170 13.91 4.10 -36.48
CA ASN A 170 14.03 5.30 -37.29
C ASN A 170 15.50 5.59 -37.70
N ARG A 171 16.45 5.41 -36.77
CA ARG A 171 17.88 5.49 -37.08
C ARG A 171 18.32 4.41 -38.05
N ALA A 172 17.83 3.18 -37.88
CA ALA A 172 18.12 2.07 -38.81
C ALA A 172 17.52 2.29 -40.20
N ALA A 173 16.43 3.05 -40.31
CA ALA A 173 15.83 3.50 -41.56
C ALA A 173 16.62 4.65 -42.25
N GLY A 174 17.71 5.12 -41.65
CA GLY A 174 18.61 6.11 -42.23
C GLY A 174 18.31 7.57 -41.85
N LEU A 175 17.39 7.82 -40.91
CA LEU A 175 17.18 9.16 -40.36
C LEU A 175 18.35 9.55 -39.45
N ASP A 176 18.73 10.83 -39.48
CA ASP A 176 19.67 11.39 -38.52
C ASP A 176 19.09 11.39 -37.11
N ASP A 177 19.95 11.40 -36.10
CA ASP A 177 19.57 11.28 -34.69
C ASP A 177 18.50 12.28 -34.25
N TYR A 178 18.52 13.51 -34.79
CA TYR A 178 17.56 14.55 -34.45
C TYR A 178 16.19 14.27 -35.07
N HIS A 179 16.13 14.02 -36.38
CA HIS A 179 14.85 13.71 -37.04
C HIS A 179 14.29 12.36 -36.59
N ALA A 180 15.13 11.37 -36.28
CA ALA A 180 14.70 10.08 -35.76
C ALA A 180 13.92 10.21 -34.44
N VAL A 181 14.38 11.09 -33.54
CA VAL A 181 13.72 11.38 -32.26
C VAL A 181 12.41 12.14 -32.45
N ILE A 182 12.41 13.17 -33.31
CA ILE A 182 11.19 13.94 -33.59
C ILE A 182 10.12 13.04 -34.19
N GLU A 183 10.47 12.29 -35.24
CA GLU A 183 9.54 11.43 -35.95
C GLU A 183 8.99 10.32 -35.03
N ALA A 184 9.86 9.70 -34.22
CA ALA A 184 9.42 8.72 -33.22
C ALA A 184 8.45 9.34 -32.20
N THR A 185 8.73 10.56 -31.74
CA THR A 185 7.88 11.25 -30.77
C THR A 185 6.51 11.57 -31.36
N VAL A 186 6.45 12.08 -32.60
CA VAL A 186 5.19 12.38 -33.30
C VAL A 186 4.35 11.12 -33.48
N GLN A 187 4.96 10.02 -33.95
CA GLN A 187 4.28 8.75 -34.15
C GLN A 187 3.74 8.15 -32.85
N ARG A 188 4.46 8.32 -31.74
CA ARG A 188 4.10 7.77 -30.43
C ARG A 188 3.15 8.65 -29.62
N THR A 189 3.10 9.95 -29.88
CA THR A 189 2.29 10.89 -29.09
C THR A 189 0.82 10.47 -29.04
N ARG A 190 0.20 10.15 -30.19
CA ARG A 190 -1.22 9.79 -30.24
C ARG A 190 -1.53 8.46 -29.50
N PRO A 191 -0.80 7.36 -29.74
CA PRO A 191 -1.00 6.13 -28.96
C PRO A 191 -0.77 6.30 -27.45
N VAL A 192 0.26 7.04 -27.04
CA VAL A 192 0.61 7.22 -25.62
C VAL A 192 -0.42 8.07 -24.89
N ILE A 193 -0.95 9.13 -25.52
CA ILE A 193 -2.05 9.91 -24.94
C ILE A 193 -3.30 9.04 -24.80
N LEU A 194 -3.60 8.18 -25.78
CA LEU A 194 -4.78 7.31 -25.71
C LEU A 194 -4.68 6.31 -24.56
N THR A 195 -3.50 5.74 -24.29
CA THR A 195 -3.32 4.84 -23.14
C THR A 195 -3.41 5.58 -21.81
N ALA A 196 -2.87 6.80 -21.73
CA ALA A 196 -2.99 7.64 -20.53
C ALA A 196 -4.45 8.01 -20.24
N LEU A 197 -5.20 8.45 -21.26
CA LEU A 197 -6.61 8.78 -21.12
C LEU A 197 -7.45 7.56 -20.74
N ALA A 198 -7.19 6.40 -21.36
CA ALA A 198 -7.87 5.16 -21.01
C ALA A 198 -7.64 4.77 -19.54
N ALA A 199 -6.39 4.87 -19.07
CA ALA A 199 -6.06 4.61 -17.68
C ALA A 199 -6.78 5.59 -16.74
N VAL A 200 -6.71 6.89 -17.02
CA VAL A 200 -7.38 7.92 -16.21
C VAL A 200 -8.88 7.65 -16.13
N LEU A 201 -9.54 7.46 -17.27
CA LEU A 201 -10.99 7.20 -17.33
C LEU A 201 -11.39 5.91 -16.61
N ALA A 202 -10.57 4.86 -16.69
CA ALA A 202 -10.81 3.59 -15.99
C ALA A 202 -10.73 3.72 -14.47
N PHE A 203 -9.85 4.59 -13.95
CA PHE A 203 -9.65 4.76 -12.51
C PHE A 203 -10.55 5.81 -11.85
N ILE A 204 -11.18 6.70 -12.62
CA ILE A 204 -12.15 7.68 -12.10
C ILE A 204 -13.22 7.04 -11.20
N PRO A 205 -13.96 5.97 -11.58
CA PRO A 205 -14.99 5.39 -10.71
C PRO A 205 -14.41 4.80 -9.41
N LEU A 206 -13.15 4.34 -9.43
CA LEU A 206 -12.50 3.78 -8.24
C LEU A 206 -12.12 4.86 -7.21
N THR A 207 -12.08 6.14 -7.61
CA THR A 207 -11.79 7.25 -6.68
C THR A 207 -12.84 7.42 -5.59
N HIS A 208 -14.08 6.98 -5.84
CA HIS A 208 -15.18 7.03 -4.86
C HIS A 208 -15.09 5.89 -3.81
N SER A 209 -14.19 4.93 -3.97
CA SER A 209 -14.00 3.85 -3.01
C SER A 209 -13.06 4.26 -1.88
N VAL A 210 -13.49 4.07 -0.63
CA VAL A 210 -12.66 4.30 0.56
C VAL A 210 -11.40 3.42 0.57
N PHE A 211 -11.49 2.22 -0.02
CA PHE A 211 -10.37 1.29 -0.08
C PHE A 211 -9.46 1.58 -1.28
N TRP A 212 -10.01 1.74 -2.49
CA TRP A 212 -9.21 1.88 -3.72
C TRP A 212 -8.83 3.32 -4.08
N GLY A 213 -9.34 4.33 -3.36
CA GLY A 213 -9.14 5.74 -3.69
C GLY A 213 -7.68 6.14 -3.83
N SER A 214 -6.84 5.83 -2.82
CA SER A 214 -5.41 6.19 -2.85
C SER A 214 -4.65 5.56 -4.04
N MET A 215 -5.00 4.34 -4.45
CA MET A 215 -4.45 3.69 -5.64
C MET A 215 -4.92 4.39 -6.93
N ALA A 216 -6.21 4.72 -7.02
CA ALA A 216 -6.79 5.39 -8.18
C ALA A 216 -6.15 6.76 -8.41
N TYR A 217 -6.04 7.58 -7.36
CA TYR A 217 -5.38 8.89 -7.44
C TYR A 217 -3.90 8.77 -7.79
N THR A 218 -3.20 7.77 -7.26
CA THR A 218 -1.81 7.46 -7.63
C THR A 218 -1.68 7.19 -9.13
N LEU A 219 -2.54 6.33 -9.68
CA LEU A 219 -2.49 5.95 -11.09
C LEU A 219 -2.92 7.09 -12.02
N ILE A 220 -3.96 7.85 -11.67
CA ILE A 220 -4.43 9.01 -12.44
C ILE A 220 -3.33 10.07 -12.52
N GLY A 221 -2.83 10.54 -11.37
CA GLY A 221 -1.82 11.58 -11.32
C GLY A 221 -0.50 11.13 -11.96
N GLY A 222 -0.09 9.90 -11.64
CA GLY A 222 1.14 9.31 -12.17
C GLY A 222 1.11 9.11 -13.69
N THR A 223 0.03 8.59 -14.25
CA THR A 223 -0.06 8.37 -15.71
C THR A 223 -0.25 9.66 -16.48
N ALA A 224 -1.04 10.62 -15.97
CA ALA A 224 -1.26 11.90 -16.64
C ALA A 224 0.05 12.72 -16.71
N VAL A 225 0.69 12.94 -15.56
CA VAL A 225 1.94 13.72 -15.51
C VAL A 225 3.11 12.92 -16.07
N GLY A 226 3.19 11.63 -15.78
CA GLY A 226 4.25 10.76 -16.29
C GLY A 226 4.25 10.66 -17.81
N THR A 227 3.09 10.68 -18.46
CA THR A 227 2.99 10.72 -19.92
C THR A 227 3.58 12.00 -20.50
N VAL A 228 3.22 13.15 -19.91
CA VAL A 228 3.77 14.46 -20.32
C VAL A 228 5.29 14.48 -20.13
N LEU A 229 5.77 13.97 -18.99
CA LEU A 229 7.20 13.87 -18.71
C LEU A 229 7.92 12.93 -19.68
N ILE A 230 7.38 11.77 -20.04
CA ILE A 230 8.02 10.88 -21.01
C ILE A 230 8.15 11.55 -22.38
N LEU A 231 7.10 12.25 -22.84
CA LEU A 231 7.14 12.90 -24.16
C LEU A 231 8.08 14.12 -24.22
N LEU A 232 8.33 14.79 -23.10
CA LEU A 232 9.23 15.96 -23.05
C LEU A 232 10.66 15.60 -22.63
N PHE A 233 10.80 14.72 -21.65
CA PHE A 233 12.06 14.46 -20.96
C PHE A 233 12.87 13.34 -21.63
N LEU A 234 12.21 12.32 -22.19
CA LEU A 234 12.91 11.23 -22.86
C LEU A 234 13.61 11.66 -24.16
N PRO A 235 13.01 12.49 -25.04
CA PRO A 235 13.69 12.98 -26.24
C PRO A 235 14.93 13.85 -25.94
N ALA A 236 15.01 14.43 -24.74
CA ALA A 236 16.12 15.28 -24.32
C ALA A 236 17.29 14.50 -23.69
N LEU A 237 17.12 13.20 -23.44
CA LEU A 237 18.04 12.30 -22.74
C LEU A 237 18.86 11.46 -23.72
#